data_AF-A0A920UJB5-F1
#
_entry.id   AF-A0A920UJB5-F1
#
_cell.length_a   1.000
_cell.length_b   1.000
_cell.length_c   1.000
_cell.angle_alpha   90.00
_cell.angle_beta   90.00
_cell.angle_gamma   90.00
#
_symmetry.space_group_name_H-M   'P 1'
#
loop_
_entity.id
_entity.type
_entity.pdbx_description
1 polymer ?
#
loop_
_entity_poly.entity_id
_entity_poly.type
_entity_poly.pdbx_seq_one_letter_code
_entity_poly.pdbx_strand_id
1 'polypeptide(L)'
;MEIFASNKSFGGWNKMFSHFSESCGGIMKCSIYLPPKADLEKVPVLYWLSGLTCTHENFITKAGAQQTASELGLILVAPDTSPRGAGVDGEDDHYDLGTGAGFYINATSEKWAQNYRMEDYIIHELPKV
;
A
#
# COMPACT_ATOMS: atom_id res chain seq x y z
N MET A 1 -0.20 -1.62 -13.75
CA MET A 1 -0.99 -0.98 -12.69
C MET A 1 -2.31 -0.49 -13.28
N GLU A 2 -3.43 -0.67 -12.58
CA GLU A 2 -4.77 -0.23 -12.97
C GLU A 2 -5.34 0.73 -11.92
N ILE A 3 -5.96 1.84 -12.34
CA ILE A 3 -6.70 2.73 -11.44
C ILE A 3 -8.13 2.24 -11.34
N PHE A 4 -8.60 1.90 -10.14
CA PHE A 4 -9.99 1.50 -9.93
C PHE A 4 -10.83 2.54 -9.17
N ALA A 5 -10.20 3.57 -8.56
CA ALA A 5 -10.90 4.71 -7.97
C ALA A 5 -10.05 5.99 -8.00
N SER A 6 -10.70 7.15 -8.11
CA SER A 6 -10.04 8.47 -8.13
C SER A 6 -10.96 9.55 -7.58
N ASN A 7 -10.49 10.30 -6.57
CA ASN A 7 -11.25 11.36 -5.92
C ASN A 7 -10.39 12.64 -5.78
N LYS A 8 -10.96 13.81 -6.08
CA LYS A 8 -10.27 15.08 -5.82
C LYS A 8 -10.19 15.35 -4.32
N SER A 9 -9.07 15.88 -3.84
CA SER A 9 -8.87 16.28 -2.45
C SER A 9 -7.78 17.35 -2.33
N PHE A 10 -8.11 18.50 -1.73
CA PHE A 10 -7.19 19.63 -1.51
C PHE A 10 -6.39 20.03 -2.75
N GLY A 11 -7.07 20.11 -3.90
CA GLY A 11 -6.46 20.44 -5.20
C GLY A 11 -5.75 19.27 -5.90
N GLY A 12 -5.37 18.24 -5.16
CA GLY A 12 -4.75 17.01 -5.68
C GLY A 12 -5.75 15.87 -5.90
N TRP A 13 -5.21 14.66 -6.04
CA TRP A 13 -5.98 13.44 -6.31
C TRP A 13 -5.62 12.31 -5.36
N ASN A 14 -6.60 11.73 -4.68
CA ASN A 14 -6.50 10.40 -4.09
C ASN A 14 -6.84 9.38 -5.18
N LYS A 15 -5.88 8.55 -5.58
CA LYS A 15 -6.07 7.47 -6.56
C LYS A 15 -5.81 6.13 -5.91
N MET A 16 -6.66 5.15 -6.18
CA MET A 16 -6.48 3.78 -5.71
C MET A 16 -6.13 2.89 -6.89
N PHE A 17 -5.10 2.07 -6.70
CA PHE A 17 -4.51 1.26 -7.74
C PHE A 17 -4.49 -0.21 -7.33
N SER A 18 -4.62 -1.08 -8.32
CA SER A 18 -4.35 -2.51 -8.23
C SER A 18 -3.23 -2.88 -9.20
N HIS A 19 -2.42 -3.86 -8.82
CA HIS A 19 -1.46 -4.50 -9.71
C HIS A 19 -1.20 -5.93 -9.28
N PHE A 20 -0.77 -6.78 -10.21
CA PHE A 20 -0.20 -8.07 -9.83
C PHE A 20 1.16 -7.83 -9.20
N SER A 21 1.40 -8.44 -8.04
CA SER A 21 2.68 -8.43 -7.37
C SER A 21 3.41 -9.76 -7.57
N GLU A 22 4.63 -9.70 -8.08
CA GLU A 22 5.52 -10.86 -8.18
C GLU A 22 5.99 -11.31 -6.80
N SER A 23 6.34 -10.38 -5.90
CA SER A 23 6.81 -10.71 -4.55
C SER A 23 5.71 -11.38 -3.72
N CYS A 24 4.47 -10.89 -3.84
CA CYS A 24 3.34 -11.40 -3.06
C CYS A 24 2.53 -12.48 -3.79
N GLY A 25 2.85 -12.78 -5.06
CA GLY A 25 2.19 -13.81 -5.86
C GLY A 25 0.70 -13.58 -6.12
N GLY A 26 0.24 -12.33 -6.15
CA GLY A 26 -1.18 -12.00 -6.23
C GLY A 26 -1.47 -10.52 -6.43
N ILE A 27 -2.75 -10.16 -6.54
CA ILE A 27 -3.15 -8.75 -6.71
C ILE A 27 -2.95 -7.99 -5.41
N MET A 28 -2.12 -6.95 -5.46
CA MET A 28 -1.92 -5.98 -4.40
C MET A 28 -2.64 -4.67 -4.73
N LYS A 29 -3.05 -3.96 -3.68
CA LYS A 29 -3.65 -2.63 -3.80
C LYS A 29 -2.84 -1.59 -3.04
N CYS A 30 -2.79 -0.39 -3.57
CA CYS A 30 -2.22 0.77 -2.91
C CYS A 30 -3.05 2.02 -3.21
N SER A 31 -2.97 2.99 -2.31
CA SER A 31 -3.58 4.30 -2.49
C SER A 31 -2.49 5.36 -2.57
N ILE A 32 -2.59 6.26 -3.53
CA ILE A 32 -1.62 7.33 -3.76
C ILE A 32 -2.33 8.68 -3.74
N TYR A 33 -1.85 9.60 -2.91
CA TYR A 33 -2.20 11.01 -3.03
C TYR A 33 -1.20 11.72 -3.93
N LEU A 34 -1.70 12.33 -5.01
CA LEU A 34 -0.92 13.16 -5.92
C LEU A 34 -1.24 14.64 -5.63
N PRO A 35 -0.30 15.43 -5.08
CA PRO A 35 -0.52 16.86 -4.82
C PRO A 35 -0.56 17.65 -6.15
N PRO A 36 -1.16 18.85 -6.20
CA PRO A 36 -1.21 19.68 -7.41
C PRO A 36 0.17 19.92 -8.04
N LYS A 37 1.19 20.04 -7.19
CA LYS A 37 2.57 20.30 -7.58
C LYS A 37 3.19 19.18 -8.43
N ALA A 38 2.68 17.94 -8.31
CA ALA A 38 3.16 16.80 -9.08
C ALA A 38 2.85 16.89 -10.59
N ASP A 39 1.89 17.73 -10.99
CA ASP A 39 1.59 17.99 -12.41
C ASP A 39 2.64 18.92 -13.06
N LEU A 40 3.45 19.61 -12.26
CA LEU A 40 4.41 20.62 -12.72
C LEU A 40 5.85 20.15 -12.62
N GLU A 41 6.19 19.43 -11.54
CA GLU A 41 7.55 18.97 -11.28
C GLU A 41 7.62 17.68 -10.47
N LYS A 42 8.83 17.10 -10.40
CA LYS A 42 9.09 15.97 -9.52
C LYS A 42 9.01 16.42 -8.08
N VAL A 43 8.27 15.66 -7.28
CA VAL A 43 8.07 15.92 -5.85
C VAL A 43 8.51 14.72 -5.01
N PRO A 44 8.92 14.93 -3.75
CA PRO A 44 9.24 13.84 -2.83
C PRO A 44 8.05 12.91 -2.58
N VAL A 45 8.36 11.63 -2.35
CA VAL A 45 7.41 10.57 -2.05
C VAL A 45 7.58 10.13 -0.60
N LEU A 46 6.48 10.06 0.14
CA LEU A 46 6.41 9.54 1.50
C LEU A 46 5.58 8.25 1.50
N TYR A 47 6.17 7.16 2.00
CA TYR A 47 5.47 5.89 2.20
C TYR A 47 4.93 5.83 3.62
N TRP A 48 3.62 5.58 3.74
CA TRP A 48 2.96 5.32 5.02
C TRP A 48 2.64 3.83 5.15
N LEU A 49 3.24 3.18 6.15
CA LEU A 49 3.01 1.78 6.45
C LEU A 49 1.97 1.65 7.56
N SER A 50 0.79 1.12 7.23
CA SER A 50 -0.33 0.98 8.17
C SER A 50 -0.14 -0.18 9.16
N GLY A 51 -0.87 -0.14 10.28
CA GLY A 51 -0.81 -1.19 11.30
C GLY A 51 -1.65 -2.42 10.97
N LEU A 52 -1.75 -3.33 11.95
CA LEU A 52 -2.57 -4.55 11.87
C LEU A 52 -3.99 -4.25 11.40
N THR A 53 -4.56 -5.20 10.66
CA THR A 53 -5.94 -5.22 10.13
C THR A 53 -6.30 -4.09 9.16
N CYS A 54 -5.40 -3.13 8.92
CA CYS A 54 -5.63 -2.05 7.98
C CYS A 54 -5.55 -2.54 6.53
N THR A 55 -6.02 -1.70 5.62
CA THR A 55 -5.75 -1.80 4.19
C THR A 55 -5.14 -0.47 3.70
N HIS A 56 -4.90 -0.37 2.39
CA HIS A 56 -4.54 0.87 1.70
C HIS A 56 -5.53 2.05 1.90
N GLU A 57 -6.74 1.81 2.44
CA GLU A 57 -7.76 2.84 2.61
C GLU A 57 -7.69 3.57 3.95
N ASN A 58 -7.29 2.87 5.03
CA ASN A 58 -7.44 3.35 6.40
C ASN A 58 -6.76 4.70 6.62
N PHE A 59 -5.49 4.82 6.20
CA PHE A 59 -4.73 6.06 6.33
C PHE A 59 -5.32 7.19 5.47
N ILE A 60 -5.56 6.90 4.19
CA ILE A 60 -6.04 7.89 3.21
C ILE A 60 -7.41 8.44 3.61
N THR A 61 -8.27 7.64 4.22
CA THR A 61 -9.64 8.06 4.57
C THR A 61 -9.73 8.72 5.94
N LYS A 62 -8.87 8.35 6.90
CA LYS A 62 -9.03 8.75 8.31
C LYS A 62 -7.97 9.70 8.84
N ALA A 63 -6.79 9.79 8.20
CA ALA A 63 -5.68 10.58 8.75
C ALA A 63 -5.78 12.09 8.47
N GLY A 64 -6.55 12.51 7.44
CA GLY A 64 -6.61 13.90 7.01
C GLY A 64 -5.29 14.46 6.46
N ALA A 65 -4.35 13.58 6.06
CA ALA A 65 -2.98 13.96 5.69
C ALA A 65 -2.88 14.74 4.35
N GLN A 66 -3.90 14.68 3.50
CA GLN A 66 -3.86 15.25 2.15
C GLN A 66 -3.72 16.77 2.14
N GLN A 67 -4.28 17.47 3.13
CA GLN A 67 -4.15 18.93 3.19
C GLN A 67 -2.68 19.33 3.32
N THR A 68 -2.00 18.81 4.33
CA THR A 68 -0.58 19.08 4.57
C THR A 68 0.29 18.56 3.43
N ALA A 69 -0.02 17.39 2.86
CA ALA A 69 0.70 16.87 1.71
C ALA A 69 0.54 17.76 0.47
N SER A 70 -0.62 18.37 0.27
CA SER A 70 -0.85 19.36 -0.80
C SER A 70 0.02 20.60 -0.61
N GLU A 71 -0.01 21.17 0.60
CA GLU A 71 0.74 22.38 0.97
C GLU A 71 2.27 22.19 0.83
N LEU A 72 2.78 21.02 1.22
CA LEU A 72 4.20 20.69 1.14
C LEU A 72 4.62 20.16 -0.24
N GLY A 73 3.66 19.81 -1.10
CA GLY A 73 3.92 19.13 -2.36
C GLY A 73 4.56 17.75 -2.14
N LEU A 74 3.93 16.90 -1.35
CA LEU A 74 4.35 15.52 -1.07
C LEU A 74 3.39 14.52 -1.71
N ILE A 75 3.94 13.54 -2.43
CA ILE A 75 3.17 12.34 -2.77
C ILE A 75 3.08 11.46 -1.53
N LEU A 76 1.88 10.96 -1.22
CA LEU A 76 1.69 9.94 -0.19
C LEU A 76 1.40 8.60 -0.85
N VAL A 77 2.10 7.54 -0.45
CA VAL A 77 1.82 6.16 -0.88
C VAL A 77 1.44 5.33 0.33
N ALA A 78 0.25 4.74 0.30
CA ALA A 78 -0.28 3.85 1.33
C ALA A 78 -0.54 2.45 0.72
N PRO A 79 0.42 1.53 0.81
CA PRO A 79 0.24 0.14 0.39
C PRO A 79 -0.69 -0.62 1.34
N ASP A 80 -1.13 -1.80 0.90
CA ASP A 80 -1.73 -2.79 1.77
C ASP A 80 -0.70 -3.37 2.77
N THR A 81 -1.18 -4.07 3.80
CA THR A 81 -0.36 -4.52 4.95
C THR A 81 0.09 -5.99 4.86
N SER A 82 -0.46 -6.74 3.91
CA SER A 82 -0.12 -8.14 3.62
C SER A 82 -0.61 -8.49 2.20
N PRO A 83 -0.18 -9.63 1.64
CA PRO A 83 -0.93 -10.28 0.56
C PRO A 83 -2.38 -10.51 0.97
N ARG A 84 -3.28 -10.60 -0.01
CA ARG A 84 -4.70 -10.90 0.20
C ARG A 84 -5.08 -12.13 -0.60
N GLY A 85 -5.72 -13.10 0.05
CA GLY A 85 -6.14 -14.36 -0.59
C GLY A 85 -4.97 -15.20 -1.07
N ALA A 86 -3.92 -15.34 -0.24
CA ALA A 86 -2.76 -16.16 -0.58
C ALA A 86 -3.06 -17.67 -0.51
N GLY A 87 -4.15 -18.06 0.16
CA GLY A 87 -4.56 -19.45 0.35
C GLY A 87 -3.71 -20.18 1.37
N VAL A 88 -3.10 -19.46 2.32
CA VAL A 88 -2.25 -20.07 3.36
C VAL A 88 -3.12 -20.55 4.52
N ASP A 89 -2.94 -21.80 4.93
CA ASP A 89 -3.66 -22.38 6.07
C ASP A 89 -3.47 -21.56 7.36
N GLY A 90 -4.60 -21.04 7.86
CA GLY A 90 -4.71 -20.23 9.08
C GLY A 90 -4.39 -18.74 8.91
N GLU A 91 -4.31 -18.23 7.67
CA GLU A 91 -4.02 -16.81 7.44
C GLU A 91 -5.11 -15.84 7.88
N ASP A 92 -6.33 -16.34 8.08
CA ASP A 92 -7.49 -15.54 8.49
C ASP A 92 -7.97 -15.88 9.92
N ASP A 93 -7.27 -16.75 10.65
CA ASP A 93 -7.69 -17.26 11.97
C ASP A 93 -7.56 -16.21 13.08
N HIS A 94 -6.54 -15.34 12.98
CA HIS A 94 -6.20 -14.35 14.00
C HIS A 94 -5.84 -13.00 13.38
N TYR A 95 -6.09 -11.92 14.12
CA TYR A 95 -5.89 -10.56 13.62
C TYR A 95 -4.41 -10.13 13.58
N ASP A 96 -3.55 -10.84 14.30
CA ASP A 96 -2.13 -10.53 14.51
C ASP A 96 -1.19 -11.49 13.77
N LEU A 97 -1.72 -12.36 12.89
CA LEU A 97 -0.95 -13.23 12.02
C LEU A 97 -1.69 -13.45 10.69
N GLY A 98 -0.97 -13.38 9.57
CA GLY A 98 -1.55 -13.61 8.25
C GLY A 98 -2.15 -12.35 7.62
N THR A 99 -3.37 -12.46 7.11
CA THR A 99 -4.08 -11.41 6.38
C THR A 99 -4.25 -10.15 7.24
N GLY A 100 -3.71 -9.02 6.78
CA GLY A 100 -3.69 -7.78 7.54
C GLY A 100 -2.52 -7.66 8.52
N ALA A 101 -1.63 -8.64 8.58
CA ALA A 101 -0.55 -8.77 9.56
C ALA A 101 0.74 -9.32 8.93
N GLY A 102 1.23 -8.68 7.85
CA GLY A 102 2.44 -9.12 7.14
C GLY A 102 3.77 -8.71 7.79
N PHE A 103 3.74 -7.86 8.82
CA PHE A 103 4.91 -7.36 9.58
C PHE A 103 6.05 -6.72 8.79
N TYR A 104 5.87 -6.50 7.48
CA TYR A 104 6.89 -5.91 6.60
C TYR A 104 8.20 -6.70 6.55
N ILE A 105 8.09 -8.04 6.58
CA ILE A 105 9.23 -8.96 6.48
C ILE A 105 9.11 -9.86 5.26
N ASN A 106 10.22 -10.48 4.87
CA ASN A 106 10.21 -11.68 4.04
C ASN A 106 10.13 -12.93 4.92
N ALA A 107 8.98 -13.59 4.93
CA ALA A 107 8.80 -14.83 5.67
C ALA A 107 9.71 -15.94 5.12
N THR A 108 10.29 -16.74 6.03
CA THR A 108 11.17 -17.88 5.67
C THR A 108 10.55 -19.24 5.97
N SER A 109 9.52 -19.28 6.83
CA SER A 109 8.76 -20.50 7.12
C SER A 109 7.96 -20.92 5.88
N GLU A 110 8.07 -22.19 5.52
CA GLU A 110 7.62 -22.76 4.23
C GLU A 110 6.21 -22.33 3.82
N LYS A 111 5.22 -22.48 4.72
CA LYS A 111 3.82 -22.13 4.40
C LYS A 111 3.57 -20.65 4.10
N TRP A 112 4.43 -19.75 4.56
CA TRP A 112 4.29 -18.30 4.39
C TRP A 112 5.22 -17.72 3.33
N ALA A 113 6.38 -18.35 3.13
CA ALA A 113 7.50 -17.81 2.34
C ALA A 113 7.17 -17.55 0.87
N GLN A 114 6.13 -18.20 0.33
CA GLN A 114 5.69 -18.02 -1.05
C GLN A 114 5.08 -16.65 -1.30
N ASN A 115 4.26 -16.13 -0.38
CA ASN A 115 3.47 -14.91 -0.60
C ASN A 115 3.81 -13.79 0.39
N TYR A 116 4.18 -14.12 1.63
CA TYR A 116 4.42 -13.13 2.69
C TYR A 116 5.83 -12.53 2.57
N ARG A 117 6.05 -11.83 1.45
CA ARG A 117 7.30 -11.13 1.09
C ARG A 117 7.11 -9.62 1.09
N MET A 118 6.58 -9.09 2.19
CA MET A 118 6.20 -7.68 2.28
C MET A 118 7.41 -6.74 2.29
N GLU A 119 8.57 -7.19 2.76
CA GLU A 119 9.81 -6.41 2.68
C GLU A 119 10.20 -6.16 1.22
N ASP A 120 10.30 -7.22 0.40
CA ASP A 120 10.60 -7.11 -1.03
C ASP A 120 9.54 -6.27 -1.76
N TYR A 121 8.27 -6.51 -1.46
CA TYR A 121 7.16 -5.76 -2.04
C TYR A 121 7.31 -4.25 -1.82
N ILE A 122 7.59 -3.83 -0.58
CA ILE A 122 7.66 -2.41 -0.21
C ILE A 122 8.95 -1.75 -0.71
N ILE A 123 10.09 -2.42 -0.57
CA ILE A 123 11.41 -1.81 -0.82
C ILE A 123 11.79 -1.86 -2.30
N HIS A 124 11.41 -2.93 -3.00
CA HIS A 124 11.96 -3.22 -4.33
C HIS A 124 10.91 -3.25 -5.44
N GLU A 125 9.72 -3.75 -5.17
CA GLU A 125 8.71 -3.94 -6.20
C GLU A 125 7.82 -2.70 -6.38
N LEU A 126 7.07 -2.32 -5.35
CA LEU A 126 6.10 -1.23 -5.41
C LEU A 126 6.70 0.11 -5.90
N PRO A 127 7.95 0.50 -5.56
CA PRO A 127 8.55 1.72 -6.10
C PRO A 127 8.82 1.70 -7.61
N LYS A 128 8.73 0.54 -8.27
CA LYS A 128 9.00 0.36 -9.70
C LYS A 128 7.74 0.13 -10.56
N VAL A 129 6.58 -0.05 -9.92
CA VAL A 129 5.28 -0.31 -10.58
C VAL A 129 4.58 0.99 -10.94
#